data_AF-A0A946H228-F1
#
_entry.id   AF-A0A946H228-F1
#
_cell.length_a   1.000
_cell.length_b   1.000
_cell.length_c   1.000
_cell.angle_alpha   90.00
_cell.angle_beta   90.00
_cell.angle_gamma   90.00
#
_symmetry.space_group_name_H-M   'P 1'
#
loop_
_entity.id
_entity.type
_entity.pdbx_description
1 polymer ?
#
loop_
_entity_poly.entity_id
_entity_poly.type
_entity_poly.pdbx_seq_one_letter_code
_entity_poly.pdbx_strand_id
1 'polypeptide(L)'
;MALLESILESDLADVANGEHPIDMLVIGSDSEGVTDTYGRFWRYQNLWAADASSWPSQGTVNSYPPITAVALRQAENLAEIMKTDGEFNQ
;
A
#
# COMPACT_ATOMS: atom_id res chain seq x y z
N MET A 1 -20.93 26.41 8.07
CA MET A 1 -19.90 26.31 9.12
C MET A 1 -20.24 25.10 9.96
N ALA A 2 -19.46 24.03 9.86
CA ALA A 2 -19.60 22.87 10.73
C ALA A 2 -18.97 23.18 12.10
N LEU A 3 -19.65 22.82 13.19
CA LEU A 3 -19.20 23.04 14.57
C LEU A 3 -18.17 21.95 14.97
N LEU A 4 -17.28 22.28 15.91
CA LEU A 4 -16.21 21.38 16.37
C LEU A 4 -16.76 20.03 16.88
N GLU A 5 -17.98 20.01 17.40
CA GLU A 5 -18.68 18.81 17.86
C GLU A 5 -19.02 17.85 16.71
N SER A 6 -19.38 18.35 15.52
CA SER A 6 -19.68 17.49 14.37
C SER A 6 -18.44 16.84 13.75
N ILE A 7 -17.25 17.32 14.08
CA ILE A 7 -15.97 16.72 13.67
C ILE A 7 -15.58 15.57 14.61
N LEU A 8 -15.97 15.65 15.89
CA LEU A 8 -15.66 14.65 16.92
C LEU A 8 -16.68 13.51 17.00
N GLU A 9 -17.90 13.69 16.47
CA GLU A 9 -18.94 12.66 16.38
C GLU A 9 -18.83 11.77 15.14
N SER A 10 -17.79 11.93 14.31
CA SER A 10 -17.49 10.94 13.28
C SER A 10 -17.19 9.62 13.99
N ASP A 11 -18.15 8.70 13.99
CA ASP A 11 -18.02 7.43 14.69
C ASP A 11 -16.75 6.74 14.16
N LEU A 12 -15.86 6.29 15.04
CA LEU A 12 -14.66 5.59 14.59
C LEU A 12 -15.04 4.36 13.75
N ALA A 13 -16.23 3.80 14.03
CA ALA A 13 -16.85 2.78 13.20
C ALA A 13 -17.20 3.30 11.79
N ASP A 14 -17.71 4.51 11.63
CA ASP A 14 -18.03 5.10 10.33
C ASP A 14 -16.77 5.49 9.53
N VAL A 15 -15.72 5.96 10.23
CA VAL A 15 -14.40 6.17 9.61
C VAL A 15 -13.79 4.84 9.15
N ALA A 16 -13.97 3.77 9.93
CA ALA A 16 -13.53 2.42 9.56
C ALA A 16 -14.42 1.75 8.48
N ASN A 17 -15.69 2.14 8.39
CA ASN A 17 -16.67 1.69 7.38
C ASN A 17 -16.69 2.56 6.11
N GLY A 18 -15.86 3.61 6.05
CA GLY A 18 -15.74 4.45 4.87
C GLY A 18 -15.41 3.60 3.64
N GLU A 19 -16.22 3.74 2.58
CA GLU A 19 -16.04 3.03 1.30
C GLU A 19 -14.77 3.46 0.54
N HIS A 20 -13.97 4.35 1.13
CA HIS A 20 -12.74 4.89 0.55
C HIS A 20 -11.54 4.32 1.32
N PRO A 21 -10.57 3.70 0.62
CA PRO A 21 -9.39 3.16 1.25
C PRO A 21 -8.62 4.23 2.02
N ILE A 22 -7.87 3.76 3.01
CA ILE A 22 -6.82 4.48 3.69
C ILE A 22 -5.71 4.74 2.66
N ASP A 23 -5.80 5.84 1.90
CA ASP A 23 -4.87 6.31 0.87
C ASP A 23 -3.51 6.78 1.46
N MET A 24 -2.92 6.00 2.36
CA MET A 24 -1.71 6.40 3.09
C MET A 24 -0.43 6.05 2.33
N LEU A 25 -0.38 4.90 1.65
CA LEU A 25 0.85 4.33 1.06
C LEU A 25 0.75 4.08 -0.46
N VAL A 26 -0.07 4.87 -1.14
CA VAL A 26 -0.51 4.66 -2.53
C VAL A 26 0.65 4.40 -3.50
N ILE A 27 0.49 3.36 -4.33
CA ILE A 27 1.33 3.06 -5.50
C ILE A 27 1.09 4.14 -6.56
N GLY A 28 2.17 4.69 -7.11
CA GLY A 28 2.06 5.68 -8.18
C GLY A 28 3.34 5.82 -8.99
N SER A 29 3.32 6.68 -10.00
CA SER A 29 4.51 7.10 -10.73
C SER A 29 5.19 8.28 -10.03
N ASP A 30 6.50 8.17 -9.81
CA ASP A 30 7.35 9.24 -9.27
C ASP A 30 6.76 9.93 -8.02
N SER A 31 6.33 11.19 -8.16
CA SER A 31 5.79 12.01 -7.07
C SER A 31 4.32 11.77 -6.74
N GLU A 32 3.61 10.97 -7.56
CA GLU A 32 2.17 10.73 -7.40
C GLU A 32 1.86 9.55 -6.47
N GLY A 33 2.87 8.78 -6.05
CA GLY A 33 2.77 7.72 -5.05
C GLY A 33 3.99 7.65 -4.15
N VAL A 34 3.88 6.99 -3.00
CA VAL A 34 5.00 6.83 -2.07
C VAL A 34 5.76 5.51 -2.25
N THR A 35 5.19 4.60 -3.04
CA THR A 35 5.80 3.34 -3.45
C THR A 35 5.73 3.13 -4.96
N ASP A 36 6.64 2.31 -5.49
CA ASP A 36 6.60 1.84 -6.87
C ASP A 36 5.50 0.77 -7.08
N THR A 37 5.35 0.26 -8.31
CA THR A 37 4.32 -0.75 -8.64
C THR A 37 4.52 -2.13 -7.97
N TYR A 38 5.64 -2.34 -7.29
CA TYR A 38 5.94 -3.51 -6.47
C TYR A 38 5.89 -3.16 -4.97
N GLY A 39 5.39 -1.98 -4.59
CA GLY A 39 5.24 -1.55 -3.21
C GLY A 39 6.56 -1.16 -2.52
N ARG A 40 7.67 -1.01 -3.26
CA ARG A 40 8.93 -0.55 -2.70
C ARG A 40 8.87 0.95 -2.46
N PHE A 41 9.31 1.40 -1.30
CA PHE A 41 9.42 2.84 -1.05
C PHE A 41 10.54 3.48 -1.88
N TRP A 42 10.27 4.60 -2.53
CA TRP A 42 11.25 5.28 -3.40
C TRP A 42 12.60 5.57 -2.72
N ARG A 43 12.55 5.95 -1.44
CA ARG A 43 13.74 6.33 -0.68
C ARG A 43 14.54 5.14 -0.14
N TYR A 44 13.94 3.97 -0.03
CA TYR A 44 14.52 2.83 0.69
C TYR A 44 14.73 1.64 -0.24
N GLN A 45 15.92 1.05 -0.15
CA GLN A 45 16.28 -0.08 -1.00
C GLN A 45 15.80 -1.43 -0.42
N ASN A 46 15.26 -1.43 0.80
CA ASN A 46 15.00 -2.63 1.58
C ASN A 46 13.67 -2.56 2.37
N LEU A 47 12.72 -1.72 1.93
CA LEU A 47 11.43 -1.55 2.60
C LEU A 47 10.29 -1.58 1.59
N TRP A 48 9.25 -2.35 1.91
CA TRP A 48 8.06 -2.55 1.07
C TRP A 48 6.76 -2.47 1.89
N ALA A 49 5.68 -2.02 1.24
CA ALA A 49 4.31 -2.11 1.74
C ALA A 49 3.55 -3.22 1.00
N ALA A 50 2.83 -4.07 1.73
CA ALA A 50 2.15 -5.25 1.19
C ALA A 50 0.76 -5.43 1.81
N ASP A 51 -0.06 -4.37 1.77
CA ASP A 51 -1.44 -4.39 2.22
C ASP A 51 -2.30 -3.43 1.38
N ALA A 52 -3.58 -3.30 1.74
CA ALA A 52 -4.55 -2.49 1.01
C ALA A 52 -4.28 -0.98 1.03
N SER A 53 -3.45 -0.46 1.95
CA SER A 53 -3.09 0.96 2.01
C SER A 53 -2.27 1.44 0.82
N SER A 54 -1.73 0.49 0.04
CA SER A 54 -0.98 0.76 -1.19
C SER A 54 -1.88 0.90 -2.42
N TRP A 55 -3.15 0.52 -2.32
CA TRP A 55 -4.05 0.49 -3.48
C TRP A 55 -4.61 1.87 -3.76
N PRO A 56 -4.58 2.36 -5.01
CA PRO A 56 -5.13 3.67 -5.37
C PRO A 56 -6.66 3.71 -5.32
N SER A 57 -7.31 2.55 -5.13
CA SER A 57 -8.76 2.44 -4.99
C SER A 57 -9.10 1.09 -4.36
N GLN A 58 -10.18 1.05 -3.57
CA GLN A 58 -10.69 -0.18 -2.97
C GLN A 58 -11.84 -0.73 -3.80
N GLY A 59 -11.83 -2.05 -4.02
CA GLY A 59 -12.99 -2.75 -4.57
C GLY A 59 -13.99 -3.12 -3.46
N THR A 60 -15.22 -3.45 -3.84
CA THR A 60 -16.29 -3.87 -2.90
C THR A 60 -16.16 -5.31 -2.40
N VAL A 61 -15.12 -6.03 -2.82
CA VAL A 61 -14.89 -7.44 -2.48
C VAL A 61 -13.94 -7.57 -1.29
N ASN A 62 -13.97 -8.75 -0.65
CA ASN A 62 -13.02 -9.09 0.41
C ASN A 62 -11.57 -8.89 -0.08
N SER A 63 -10.79 -8.10 0.67
CA SER A 63 -9.43 -7.71 0.34
C SER A 63 -8.39 -8.81 0.58
N TYR A 64 -8.73 -9.90 1.27
CA TYR A 64 -7.78 -10.96 1.62
C TYR A 64 -7.15 -11.67 0.41
N PRO A 65 -7.92 -12.14 -0.60
CA PRO A 65 -7.32 -12.73 -1.79
C PRO A 65 -6.49 -11.75 -2.63
N PRO A 66 -6.94 -10.49 -2.88
CA PRO A 66 -6.11 -9.49 -3.54
C PRO A 66 -4.81 -9.16 -2.80
N ILE A 67 -4.84 -9.00 -1.46
CA ILE A 67 -3.62 -8.78 -0.66
C ILE A 67 -2.65 -9.94 -0.84
N THR A 68 -3.15 -11.18 -0.79
CA THR A 68 -2.30 -12.38 -0.95
C THR A 68 -1.65 -12.44 -2.33
N ALA A 69 -2.42 -12.13 -3.39
CA ALA A 69 -1.90 -12.11 -4.76
C ALA A 69 -0.84 -11.02 -4.96
N VAL A 70 -1.06 -9.82 -4.41
CA VAL A 70 -0.10 -8.72 -4.45
C VAL A 70 1.17 -9.10 -3.70
N ALA A 71 1.05 -9.63 -2.48
CA ALA A 71 2.21 -10.04 -1.68
C ALA A 71 3.06 -11.10 -2.40
N LEU A 72 2.44 -12.08 -3.08
CA LEU A 72 3.17 -13.08 -3.85
C LEU A 72 3.95 -12.46 -5.02
N ARG A 73 3.31 -11.58 -5.79
CA ARG A 73 3.98 -10.84 -6.89
C ARG A 73 5.16 -10.01 -6.39
N GLN A 74 5.02 -9.37 -5.23
CA GLN A 74 6.09 -8.58 -4.61
C GLN A 74 7.25 -9.47 -4.15
N ALA A 75 6.95 -10.63 -3.56
CA ALA A 75 7.95 -11.60 -3.14
C ALA A 75 8.75 -12.16 -4.33
N GLU A 76 8.09 -12.43 -5.47
CA GLU A 76 8.77 -12.84 -6.70
C GLU A 76 9.75 -11.77 -7.20
N ASN A 77 9.33 -10.50 -7.22
CA ASN A 77 10.21 -9.39 -7.60
C ASN A 77 11.41 -9.23 -6.64
N LEU A 78 11.16 -9.32 -5.33
CA LEU A 78 12.21 -9.27 -4.32
C LEU A 78 13.23 -10.40 -4.49
N ALA A 79 12.76 -11.62 -4.78
CA ALA A 79 13.64 -12.76 -5.02
C ALA A 79 14.57 -12.53 -6.21
N GLU A 80 14.08 -11.91 -7.30
CA GLU A 80 14.93 -11.55 -8.45
C GLU A 80 15.96 -10.47 -8.08
N ILE A 81 15.56 -9.43 -7.34
CA ILE A 81 16.49 -8.40 -6.85
C ILE A 81 17.61 -9.02 -6.00
N MET A 82 17.25 -9.92 -5.08
CA MET A 82 18.20 -10.60 -4.21
C MET A 82 19.17 -11.52 -4.97
N LYS A 83 18.73 -12.16 -6.06
CA LYS A 83 19.62 -12.94 -6.93
C LYS A 83 20.64 -12.03 -7.61
N THR A 84 20.20 -10.90 -8.17
CA THR A 84 21.10 -9.95 -8.83
C THR A 84 22.11 -9.33 -7.87
N ASP A 85 21.70 -9.02 -6.64
CA ASP A 85 22.61 -8.48 -5.61
C ASP A 85 23.64 -9.53 -5.13
N GLY A 86 23.27 -10.82 -5.17
CA GLY A 86 24.14 -11.95 -4.83
C GLY A 86 25.23 -12.25 -5.88
N GLU A 87 25.03 -11.86 -7.15
CA GLU A 87 26.02 -12.06 -8.22
C GLU A 87 27.15 -11.01 -8.23
N PHE A 88 26.97 -9.85 -7.58
CA PHE A 88 28.02 -8.81 -7.45
C PHE A 88 29.12 -9.14 -6.41
N ASN A 89 28.99 -10.23 -5.66
CA ASN A 89 29.93 -10.65 -4.61
C ASN A 89 30.71 -11.93 -4.93
N GLN A 90 30.81 -12.32 -6.21
CA GLN A 90 31.63 -13.45 -6.67
C GLN A 90 32.78 -13.01 -7.57
#